data_AF-C9MN50-F1
#
_entry.id   AF-C9MN50-F1
#
_cell.length_a   1.000
_cell.length_b   1.000
_cell.length_c   1.000
_cell.angle_alpha   90.00
_cell.angle_beta   90.00
_cell.angle_gamma   90.00
#
_symmetry.space_group_name_H-M   'P 1'
#
loop_
_entity.id
_entity.type
_entity.pdbx_description
1 polymer ?
#
loop_
_entity_poly.entity_id
_entity_poly.type
_entity_poly.pdbx_seq_one_letter_code
_entity_poly.pdbx_strand_id
1 'polypeptide(L)'
;MEQIKELPKVGFLEAVKRIFTRALKLNTRSRRSEFWWGALFLLIVSYLCDFIPVIGRYLNIVLMLLNCSMTIRRLHDIGKSGWWLLTTIIIEAIGISLMLLGIGTTNIDALFGDIDTMIPLIKTAMGSGIAIFGMLIWFVSLAFSFIIFAFTTMDSQREANKYGESPKYITQNITD
;
A
#
# COMPACT_ATOMS: atom_id res chain seq x y z
N MET A 1 15.01 5.75 36.64
CA MET A 1 15.06 4.75 35.54
C MET A 1 14.00 5.12 34.52
N GLU A 2 14.30 5.12 33.22
CA GLU A 2 13.28 5.39 32.19
C GLU A 2 12.28 4.23 32.12
N GLN A 3 11.00 4.51 32.39
CA GLN A 3 9.93 3.52 32.25
C GLN A 3 9.20 3.74 30.93
N ILE A 4 9.12 2.68 30.11
CA ILE A 4 8.38 2.70 28.84
C ILE A 4 6.93 2.25 29.10
N LYS A 5 5.98 3.16 28.88
CA LYS A 5 4.54 2.89 29.00
C LYS A 5 3.90 2.67 27.62
N GLU A 6 3.09 1.61 27.47
CA GLU A 6 2.31 1.37 26.25
C GLU A 6 1.00 2.17 26.21
N LEU A 7 0.73 2.79 25.07
CA LEU A 7 -0.50 3.52 24.78
C LEU A 7 -1.64 2.57 24.35
N PRO A 8 -2.90 2.87 24.73
CA PRO A 8 -4.06 2.06 24.36
C PRO A 8 -4.20 1.93 22.84
N LYS A 9 -4.72 0.79 22.38
CA LYS A 9 -4.89 0.51 20.95
C LYS A 9 -5.85 1.51 20.30
N VAL A 10 -5.56 1.94 19.09
CA VAL A 10 -6.47 2.75 18.27
C VAL A 10 -7.65 1.89 17.83
N GLY A 11 -8.87 2.35 18.12
CA GLY A 11 -10.11 1.72 17.66
C GLY A 11 -10.43 2.02 16.20
N PHE A 12 -11.38 1.27 15.63
CA PHE A 12 -11.75 1.37 14.21
C PHE A 12 -12.14 2.79 13.78
N LEU A 13 -13.11 3.42 14.44
CA LEU A 13 -13.60 4.76 14.07
C LEU A 13 -12.50 5.82 14.15
N GLU A 14 -11.64 5.72 15.17
CA GLU A 14 -10.50 6.62 15.33
C GLU A 14 -9.46 6.41 14.23
N ALA A 15 -9.22 5.16 13.80
CA ALA A 15 -8.36 4.88 12.66
C ALA A 15 -8.92 5.52 11.38
N VAL A 16 -10.21 5.32 11.08
CA VAL A 16 -10.88 5.92 9.90
C VAL A 16 -10.75 7.45 9.91
N LYS A 17 -11.03 8.10 11.06
CA LYS A 17 -10.85 9.55 11.20
C LYS A 17 -9.41 9.99 10.93
N ARG A 18 -8.42 9.21 11.37
CA ARG A 18 -7.00 9.50 11.16
C ARG A 18 -6.55 9.35 9.71
N ILE A 19 -7.18 8.50 8.91
CA ILE A 19 -6.90 8.36 7.47
C ILE A 19 -7.05 9.72 6.79
N PHE A 20 -8.20 10.37 6.97
CA PHE A 20 -8.53 11.63 6.29
C PHE A 20 -7.81 12.83 6.91
N THR A 21 -7.72 12.90 8.24
CA THR A 21 -7.09 14.05 8.93
C THR A 21 -5.57 14.10 8.79
N ARG A 22 -4.92 12.97 8.52
CA ARG A 22 -3.46 12.84 8.37
C ARG A 22 -3.04 12.41 6.98
N ALA A 23 -3.95 12.42 6.00
CA ALA A 23 -3.71 11.95 4.64
C ALA A 23 -2.43 12.54 4.02
N LEU A 24 -2.17 13.83 4.23
CA LEU A 24 -1.00 14.53 3.66
C LEU A 24 0.19 14.63 4.63
N LYS A 25 0.08 14.12 5.86
CA LYS A 25 1.13 14.21 6.89
C LYS A 25 2.10 13.03 6.82
N LEU A 26 2.86 12.95 5.72
CA LEU A 26 3.75 11.81 5.43
C LEU A 26 4.94 11.68 6.40
N ASN A 27 5.41 12.77 6.99
CA ASN A 27 6.51 12.79 7.97
C ASN A 27 6.07 12.38 9.39
N THR A 28 5.01 11.57 9.51
CA THR A 28 4.50 11.09 10.80
C THR A 28 4.53 9.57 10.86
N ARG A 29 4.30 9.04 12.06
CA ARG A 29 4.31 7.59 12.34
C ARG A 29 2.89 7.07 12.53
N SER A 30 2.65 5.81 12.16
CA SER A 30 1.37 5.14 12.39
C SER A 30 1.58 3.74 12.94
N ARG A 31 0.93 3.45 14.06
CA ARG A 31 1.00 2.14 14.73
C ARG A 31 0.21 1.08 13.96
N ARG A 32 0.50 -0.20 14.22
CA ARG A 32 -0.18 -1.34 13.58
C ARG A 32 -1.71 -1.26 13.60
N SER A 33 -2.31 -0.97 14.75
CA SER A 33 -3.79 -0.95 14.86
C SER A 33 -4.43 0.18 14.05
N GLU A 34 -3.79 1.35 13.95
CA GLU A 34 -4.24 2.43 13.07
C GLU A 34 -4.14 2.01 11.60
N PHE A 35 -3.02 1.37 11.23
CA PHE A 35 -2.79 0.88 9.88
C PHE A 35 -3.79 -0.21 9.45
N TRP A 36 -3.95 -1.29 10.23
CA TRP A 36 -4.77 -2.44 9.81
C TRP A 36 -6.27 -2.12 9.79
N TRP A 37 -6.77 -1.32 10.74
CA TRP A 37 -8.15 -0.84 10.66
C TRP A 37 -8.37 0.08 9.46
N GLY A 38 -7.41 0.95 9.17
CA GLY A 38 -7.48 1.82 8.00
C GLY A 38 -7.41 1.03 6.68
N ALA A 39 -6.51 0.05 6.59
CA ALA A 39 -6.38 -0.83 5.42
C ALA A 39 -7.67 -1.62 5.17
N LEU A 40 -8.29 -2.17 6.23
CA LEU A 40 -9.57 -2.86 6.12
C LEU A 40 -10.67 -1.92 5.61
N PHE A 41 -10.76 -0.72 6.16
CA PHE A 41 -11.73 0.28 5.69
C PHE A 41 -11.53 0.61 4.22
N LEU A 42 -10.30 0.93 3.80
CA LEU A 42 -10.00 1.24 2.40
C LEU A 42 -10.28 0.08 1.47
N LEU A 43 -9.98 -1.16 1.88
CA LEU A 43 -10.28 -2.38 1.11
C LEU A 43 -11.79 -2.50 0.86
N ILE A 44 -12.60 -2.39 1.91
CA ILE A 44 -14.06 -2.50 1.80
C ILE A 44 -14.63 -1.39 0.91
N VAL A 45 -14.23 -0.14 1.15
CA VAL A 45 -14.74 1.00 0.37
C VAL A 45 -14.30 0.90 -1.10
N SER A 46 -13.07 0.47 -1.36
CA SER A 46 -12.56 0.27 -2.72
C SER A 46 -13.38 -0.78 -3.47
N TYR A 47 -13.64 -1.92 -2.84
CA TYR A 47 -14.51 -2.95 -3.40
C TYR A 47 -15.94 -2.45 -3.66
N LEU A 48 -16.52 -1.65 -2.75
CA LEU A 48 -17.84 -1.05 -2.97
C LEU A 48 -17.84 -0.02 -4.10
N CYS A 49 -16.75 0.71 -4.30
CA CYS A 49 -16.60 1.67 -5.39
C CYS A 49 -16.63 0.99 -6.76
N ASP A 50 -16.21 -0.27 -6.88
CA ASP A 50 -16.19 -1.00 -8.15
C ASP A 50 -17.60 -1.22 -8.75
N PHE A 51 -18.64 -1.18 -7.91
CA PHE A 51 -20.05 -1.25 -8.36
C PHE A 51 -20.58 0.08 -8.89
N ILE A 52 -19.81 1.17 -8.82
CA ILE A 52 -20.22 2.50 -9.26
C ILE A 52 -19.50 2.83 -10.59
N PRO A 53 -20.19 2.77 -11.74
CA PRO A 53 -19.57 3.03 -13.04
C PRO A 53 -18.96 4.43 -13.10
N VAL A 54 -17.78 4.55 -13.72
CA VAL A 54 -17.03 5.78 -13.96
C VAL A 54 -16.55 6.48 -12.67
N ILE A 55 -17.46 6.93 -11.79
CA ILE A 55 -17.15 7.64 -10.54
C ILE A 55 -16.32 6.75 -9.61
N GLY A 56 -16.66 5.47 -9.48
CA GLY A 56 -15.93 4.51 -8.65
C GLY A 56 -14.44 4.42 -9.01
N ARG A 57 -14.10 4.55 -10.31
CA ARG A 57 -12.71 4.52 -10.80
C ARG A 57 -11.90 5.69 -10.26
N TYR A 58 -12.47 6.90 -10.26
CA TYR A 58 -11.80 8.09 -9.71
C TYR A 58 -11.69 8.03 -8.20
N LEU A 59 -12.73 7.51 -7.50
CA LEU A 59 -12.68 7.30 -6.06
C LEU A 59 -11.57 6.31 -5.67
N ASN A 60 -11.41 5.22 -6.41
CA ASN A 60 -10.35 4.24 -6.19
C ASN A 60 -8.95 4.85 -6.29
N ILE A 61 -8.72 5.83 -7.18
CA ILE A 61 -7.43 6.56 -7.23
C ILE A 61 -7.19 7.31 -5.91
N VAL A 62 -8.21 7.98 -5.36
CA VAL A 62 -8.09 8.69 -4.08
C VAL A 62 -7.84 7.71 -2.94
N LEU A 63 -8.56 6.59 -2.88
CA LEU A 63 -8.37 5.55 -1.86
C LEU A 63 -6.97 4.93 -1.94
N MET A 64 -6.45 4.71 -3.15
CA MET A 64 -5.08 4.24 -3.38
C MET A 64 -4.04 5.22 -2.80
N LEU A 65 -4.22 6.53 -2.99
CA LEU A 65 -3.34 7.54 -2.42
C LEU A 65 -3.40 7.56 -0.88
N LEU A 66 -4.59 7.38 -0.29
CA LEU A 66 -4.75 7.24 1.16
C LEU A 66 -4.03 5.99 1.69
N ASN A 67 -4.11 4.88 0.97
CA ASN A 67 -3.40 3.65 1.32
C ASN A 67 -1.87 3.84 1.25
N CYS A 68 -1.38 4.54 0.23
CA CYS A 68 0.03 4.88 0.11
C CYS A 68 0.51 5.73 1.28
N SER A 69 -0.24 6.77 1.64
CA SER A 69 0.07 7.62 2.79
C SER A 69 0.16 6.82 4.11
N MET A 70 -0.81 5.95 4.38
CA MET A 70 -0.78 5.09 5.56
C MET A 70 0.43 4.15 5.56
N THR A 71 0.73 3.54 4.41
CA THR A 71 1.83 2.60 4.27
C THR A 71 3.17 3.30 4.51
N ILE A 72 3.36 4.51 3.98
CA ILE A 72 4.55 5.33 4.25
C ILE A 72 4.70 5.61 5.76
N ARG A 73 3.63 6.06 6.42
CA ARG A 73 3.65 6.32 7.87
C ARG A 73 3.89 5.06 8.70
N ARG A 74 3.41 3.91 8.23
CA ARG A 74 3.67 2.60 8.86
C ARG A 74 5.12 2.20 8.69
N LEU A 75 5.72 2.37 7.52
CA LEU A 75 7.15 2.13 7.28
C LEU A 75 8.02 3.05 8.15
N HIS A 76 7.67 4.33 8.24
CA HIS A 76 8.34 5.29 9.11
C HIS A 76 8.32 4.87 10.58
N ASP A 77 7.22 4.26 11.03
CA ASP A 77 7.09 3.79 12.41
C ASP A 77 8.00 2.62 12.77
N ILE A 78 8.45 1.83 11.78
CA ILE A 78 9.48 0.79 11.97
C ILE A 78 10.88 1.24 11.52
N GLY A 79 11.06 2.54 11.26
CA GLY A 79 12.34 3.13 10.84
C GLY A 79 12.75 2.82 9.39
N LYS A 80 11.84 2.32 8.55
CA LYS A 80 12.07 2.14 7.11
C LYS A 80 11.65 3.38 6.34
N SER A 81 12.33 3.69 5.23
CA SER A 81 11.99 4.83 4.39
C SER A 81 10.74 4.57 3.54
N GLY A 82 9.97 5.63 3.24
CA GLY A 82 8.86 5.56 2.27
C GLY A 82 9.29 5.13 0.85
N TRP A 83 10.59 5.22 0.54
CA TRP A 83 11.17 4.73 -0.73
C TRP A 83 10.93 3.24 -0.96
N TRP A 84 10.81 2.43 0.10
CA TRP A 84 10.45 1.02 -0.06
C TRP A 84 9.13 0.85 -0.82
N LEU A 85 8.13 1.66 -0.49
CA LEU A 85 6.84 1.64 -1.21
C LEU A 85 6.99 2.23 -2.61
N LEU A 86 7.65 3.38 -2.75
CA LEU A 86 7.77 4.07 -4.04
C LEU A 86 8.52 3.22 -5.08
N THR A 87 9.60 2.55 -4.68
CA THR A 87 10.34 1.62 -5.56
C THR A 87 9.45 0.46 -5.99
N THR A 88 8.63 -0.09 -5.09
CA THR A 88 7.67 -1.17 -5.43
C THR A 88 6.69 -0.69 -6.49
N ILE A 89 6.09 0.49 -6.30
CA ILE A 89 5.13 1.08 -7.26
C ILE A 89 5.79 1.35 -8.62
N ILE A 90 7.03 1.85 -8.64
CA ILE A 90 7.75 2.12 -9.90
C ILE A 90 8.04 0.82 -10.66
N ILE A 91 8.52 -0.22 -9.98
CA ILE A 91 8.80 -1.52 -10.60
C ILE A 91 7.51 -2.13 -11.15
N GLU A 92 6.42 -2.06 -10.39
CA GLU A 92 5.09 -2.51 -10.83
C GLU A 92 4.63 -1.78 -12.10
N ALA A 93 4.70 -0.45 -12.09
CA ALA A 93 4.30 0.38 -13.23
C ALA A 93 5.12 0.07 -14.49
N ILE A 94 6.44 -0.16 -14.35
CA ILE A 94 7.32 -0.56 -15.46
C ILE A 94 6.91 -1.94 -16.00
N GLY A 95 6.72 -2.92 -15.11
CA GLY A 95 6.31 -4.27 -15.50
C GLY A 95 5.00 -4.28 -16.27
N ILE A 96 3.97 -3.61 -15.75
CA ILE A 96 2.66 -3.47 -16.40
C ILE A 96 2.80 -2.75 -17.74
N SER A 97 3.56 -1.66 -17.81
CA SER A 97 3.74 -0.90 -19.05
C SER A 97 4.39 -1.74 -20.16
N LEU A 98 5.38 -2.57 -19.83
CA LEU A 98 6.02 -3.49 -20.77
C LEU A 98 5.09 -4.62 -21.19
N MET A 99 4.27 -5.16 -20.27
CA MET A 99 3.23 -6.14 -20.61
C MET A 99 2.25 -5.56 -21.62
N LEU A 100 1.72 -4.36 -21.37
CA LEU A 100 0.79 -3.67 -22.27
C LEU A 100 1.43 -3.39 -23.64
N LEU A 101 2.68 -2.93 -23.65
CA LEU A 101 3.43 -2.69 -24.88
C LEU A 101 3.63 -3.98 -25.69
N GLY A 102 4.00 -5.07 -25.02
CA GLY A 102 4.27 -6.35 -25.66
C GLY A 102 3.02 -7.07 -26.17
N ILE A 103 1.88 -6.87 -25.51
CA ILE A 103 0.56 -7.34 -25.95
C ILE A 103 0.08 -6.56 -27.19
N GLY A 104 0.51 -5.31 -27.36
CA GLY A 104 0.08 -4.43 -28.44
C GLY A 104 -1.36 -3.92 -28.24
N THR A 105 -1.89 -3.17 -29.20
CA THR A 105 -3.24 -2.56 -29.14
C THR A 105 -4.39 -3.58 -29.21
N THR A 106 -4.16 -4.86 -28.91
CA THR A 106 -5.26 -5.82 -28.80
C THR A 106 -6.27 -5.29 -27.79
N ASN A 107 -7.55 -5.31 -28.18
CA ASN A 107 -8.72 -4.82 -27.46
C ASN A 107 -8.48 -4.71 -25.94
N ILE A 108 -8.15 -3.51 -25.45
CA ILE A 108 -8.00 -3.20 -24.02
C ILE A 108 -9.26 -3.63 -23.24
N ASP A 109 -10.41 -3.69 -23.93
CA ASP A 109 -11.68 -4.21 -23.43
C ASP A 109 -11.56 -5.65 -22.89
N ALA A 110 -10.67 -6.47 -23.45
CA ALA A 110 -10.41 -7.84 -23.00
C ALA A 110 -9.70 -7.91 -21.64
N LEU A 111 -9.04 -6.84 -21.16
CA LEU A 111 -8.49 -6.80 -19.79
C LEU A 111 -9.58 -6.82 -18.73
N PHE A 112 -10.79 -6.38 -19.09
CA PHE A 112 -11.94 -6.27 -18.20
C PHE A 112 -13.10 -7.17 -18.64
N GLY A 113 -12.87 -8.05 -19.61
CA GLY A 113 -13.85 -8.99 -20.13
C GLY A 113 -13.88 -10.30 -19.35
N ASP A 114 -14.67 -11.25 -19.85
CA ASP A 114 -14.77 -12.61 -19.33
C ASP A 114 -13.55 -13.48 -19.70
N ILE A 115 -13.51 -14.70 -19.16
CA ILE A 115 -12.39 -15.64 -19.37
C ILE A 115 -12.12 -15.90 -20.85
N ASP A 116 -13.16 -15.96 -21.69
CA ASP A 116 -13.05 -16.25 -23.12
C ASP A 116 -12.34 -15.12 -23.88
N THR A 117 -12.61 -13.87 -23.50
CA THR A 117 -11.89 -12.70 -24.06
C THR A 117 -10.46 -12.58 -23.55
N MET A 118 -10.11 -13.16 -22.38
CA MET A 118 -8.74 -13.17 -21.85
C MET A 118 -7.83 -14.23 -22.50
N ILE A 119 -8.36 -15.33 -23.04
CA ILE A 119 -7.55 -16.40 -23.64
C ILE A 119 -6.65 -15.89 -24.80
N PRO A 120 -7.17 -15.12 -25.78
CA PRO A 120 -6.34 -14.54 -26.83
C PRO A 120 -5.27 -13.59 -26.29
N LEU A 121 -5.60 -12.80 -25.26
CA LEU A 121 -4.67 -11.87 -24.61
C LEU A 121 -3.48 -12.62 -24.01
N ILE A 122 -3.74 -13.70 -23.28
CA ILE A 122 -2.72 -14.56 -22.68
C ILE A 122 -1.83 -15.17 -23.77
N LYS A 123 -2.43 -15.67 -24.86
CA LYS A 123 -1.66 -16.23 -25.98
C LYS A 123 -0.73 -15.20 -26.63
N THR A 124 -1.22 -13.98 -26.86
CA THR A 124 -0.42 -12.88 -27.40
C THR A 124 0.72 -12.50 -26.44
N ALA A 125 0.43 -12.40 -25.14
CA ALA A 125 1.44 -12.10 -24.12
C ALA A 125 2.53 -13.19 -24.08
N MET A 126 2.15 -14.47 -24.15
CA MET A 126 3.09 -15.60 -24.16
C MET A 126 3.91 -15.71 -25.45
N GLY A 127 3.45 -15.12 -26.56
CA GLY A 127 4.21 -15.03 -27.81
C GLY A 127 5.15 -13.81 -27.88
N SER A 128 5.04 -12.87 -26.94
CA SER A 128 5.75 -11.60 -26.96
C SER A 128 6.89 -11.58 -25.93
N GLY A 129 8.14 -11.54 -26.42
CA GLY A 129 9.32 -11.47 -25.55
C GLY A 129 9.31 -10.24 -24.61
N ILE A 130 8.77 -9.11 -25.09
CA ILE A 130 8.62 -7.88 -24.28
C ILE A 130 7.58 -8.09 -23.17
N ALA A 131 6.45 -8.72 -23.48
CA ALA A 131 5.41 -8.99 -22.49
C ALA A 131 5.88 -9.99 -21.43
N ILE A 132 6.61 -11.04 -21.84
CA ILE A 132 7.23 -12.00 -20.91
C ILE A 132 8.22 -11.27 -19.99
N PHE A 133 9.07 -10.40 -20.52
CA PHE A 133 10.01 -9.62 -19.71
C PHE A 133 9.29 -8.69 -18.73
N GLY A 134 8.22 -8.02 -19.17
CA GLY A 134 7.35 -7.23 -18.30
C GLY A 134 6.71 -8.06 -17.18
N MET A 135 6.25 -9.28 -17.49
CA MET A 135 5.69 -10.21 -16.52
C MET A 135 6.73 -10.63 -15.46
N LEU A 136 7.98 -10.89 -15.86
CA LEU A 136 9.07 -11.18 -14.91
C LEU A 136 9.32 -10.00 -13.96
N ILE A 137 9.35 -8.77 -14.47
CA ILE A 137 9.48 -7.55 -13.65
C ILE A 137 8.28 -7.40 -12.70
N TRP A 138 7.07 -7.70 -13.17
CA TRP A 138 5.88 -7.68 -12.33
C TRP A 138 5.98 -8.69 -11.18
N PHE A 139 6.49 -9.91 -11.43
CA PHE A 139 6.75 -10.89 -10.36
C PHE A 139 7.81 -10.43 -9.36
N VAL A 140 8.84 -9.68 -9.80
CA VAL A 140 9.79 -9.03 -8.89
C VAL A 140 9.07 -8.00 -8.01
N SER A 141 8.17 -7.18 -8.58
CA SER A 141 7.35 -6.26 -7.78
C SER A 141 6.47 -7.01 -6.77
N LEU A 142 5.87 -8.13 -7.17
CA LEU A 142 5.08 -8.98 -6.29
C LEU A 142 5.91 -9.44 -5.08
N ALA A 143 7.16 -9.85 -5.27
CA ALA A 143 8.05 -10.20 -4.17
C ALA A 143 8.32 -9.00 -3.23
N PHE A 144 8.53 -7.80 -3.78
CA PHE A 144 8.65 -6.57 -2.97
C PHE A 144 7.38 -6.26 -2.19
N SER A 145 6.20 -6.50 -2.76
CA SER A 145 4.91 -6.30 -2.09
C SER A 145 4.78 -7.19 -0.84
N PHE A 146 5.28 -8.44 -0.89
CA PHE A 146 5.33 -9.32 0.27
C PHE A 146 6.29 -8.80 1.35
N ILE A 147 7.41 -8.19 0.96
CA ILE A 147 8.33 -7.54 1.89
C ILE A 147 7.64 -6.34 2.57
N ILE A 148 6.94 -5.50 1.81
CA ILE A 148 6.15 -4.40 2.38
C ILE A 148 5.08 -4.93 3.34
N PHE A 149 4.35 -5.97 2.94
CA PHE A 149 3.36 -6.61 3.81
C PHE A 149 4.01 -7.08 5.12
N ALA A 150 5.14 -7.79 5.06
CA ALA A 150 5.89 -8.21 6.24
C ALA A 150 6.33 -7.01 7.10
N PHE A 151 6.77 -5.91 6.50
CA PHE A 151 7.10 -4.68 7.23
C PHE A 151 5.89 -4.08 7.94
N THR A 152 4.70 -4.08 7.32
CA THR A 152 3.49 -3.52 7.95
C THR A 152 3.03 -4.33 9.18
N THR A 153 3.40 -5.61 9.28
CA THR A 153 3.10 -6.47 10.43
C THR A 153 4.14 -6.40 11.56
N MET A 154 5.35 -5.88 11.33
CA MET A 154 6.41 -5.69 12.36
C MET A 154 6.02 -4.70 13.45
N ASP A 155 6.71 -4.63 14.61
CA ASP A 155 6.26 -3.77 15.74
C ASP A 155 6.77 -2.34 15.63
N SER A 156 6.09 -1.42 16.30
CA SER A 156 6.52 -0.03 16.38
C SER A 156 7.87 0.07 17.07
N GLN A 157 8.77 0.91 16.56
CA GLN A 157 10.01 1.24 17.27
C GLN A 157 9.70 1.91 18.61
N ARG A 158 10.40 1.48 19.67
CA ARG A 158 10.21 1.98 21.04
C ARG A 158 10.65 3.42 21.19
N GLU A 159 11.83 3.71 20.67
CA GLU A 159 12.44 5.03 20.73
C GLU A 159 11.85 5.98 19.66
N ALA A 160 12.07 7.27 19.88
CA ALA A 160 11.86 8.28 18.86
C ALA A 160 12.81 8.00 17.69
N ASN A 161 12.33 8.23 16.46
CA ASN A 161 13.16 8.17 15.27
C ASN A 161 13.04 9.49 14.50
N LYS A 162 13.72 9.61 13.35
CA LYS A 162 13.69 10.84 12.53
C LYS A 162 12.30 11.26 12.03
N TYR A 163 11.28 10.42 12.18
CA TYR A 163 9.88 10.68 11.81
C TYR A 163 9.00 11.03 13.03
N GLY A 164 9.61 11.19 14.21
CA GLY A 164 8.97 11.63 15.45
C GLY A 164 8.82 10.55 16.51
N GLU A 165 8.05 10.90 17.54
CA GLU A 165 7.78 10.09 18.72
C GLU A 165 7.02 8.80 18.41
N SER A 166 7.20 7.78 19.25
CA SER A 166 6.52 6.51 19.07
C SER A 166 5.01 6.64 19.29
N PRO A 167 4.17 6.17 18.34
CA PRO A 167 2.72 6.17 18.49
C PRO A 167 2.22 5.09 19.47
N LYS A 168 3.12 4.21 19.95
CA LYS A 168 2.82 3.11 20.87
C LYS A 168 3.46 3.30 22.25
N TYR A 169 4.64 3.91 22.33
CA TYR A 169 5.44 3.96 23.55
C TYR A 169 5.68 5.40 24.00
N ILE A 170 5.59 5.65 25.31
CA ILE A 170 5.97 6.93 25.92
C ILE A 170 7.04 6.65 26.98
N THR A 171 8.14 7.39 26.93
CA THR A 171 9.18 7.39 27.96
C THR A 171 8.73 8.29 29.11
N GLN A 172 8.53 7.71 30.30
CA GLN A 172 8.26 8.47 31.52
C GLN A 172 9.54 8.56 32.34
N ASN A 173 10.02 9.78 32.57
CA ASN A 173 11.07 10.04 33.55
C ASN A 173 10.42 10.00 34.93
N ILE A 174 10.69 8.94 35.68
CA ILE A 174 10.36 8.89 37.09
C ILE A 174 11.34 9.84 37.78
N THR A 175 10.88 11.03 38.14
CA THR A 175 11.56 11.86 39.14
C THR A 175 11.24 11.24 40.49
N ASP A 176 12.28 10.74 41.18
CA ASP A 176 12.18 10.29 42.57
C ASP A 176 11.70 11.41 43.50
#